data_AF-A0A3P9M4W9-F1
#
_entry.id   AF-A0A3P9M4W9-F1
#
_cell.length_a   1.000
_cell.length_b   1.000
_cell.length_c   1.000
_cell.angle_alpha   90.00
_cell.angle_beta   90.00
_cell.angle_gamma   90.00
#
_symmetry.space_group_name_H-M   'P 1'
#
loop_
_entity.id
_entity.type
_entity.pdbx_description
1 polymer ?
#
loop_
_entity_poly.entity_id
_entity_poly.type
_entity_poly.pdbx_seq_one_letter_code
_entity_poly.pdbx_strand_id
1 'polypeptide(L)'
;MCSVSSYIAVHLSIACCFADSLQNAFTLRSTKKQDLRKDRLRKHCAGVNQSLDDLKDTDLKNFIVDDKHGIIYCYIPKVACTNWKRTLIALNYSEPYPDPMSFEHNWVHDFERFQYLNDFPKAEREAKLKHYTKFLFVRDPFVRLISAYRDKMLNYDQYFYEECKLVFSQTKRKNKISVSCWNYRTMSDKGHSKPEICMCKREKP
;
A
#
# COMPACT_ATOMS: atom_id res chain seq x y z
N MET A 1 -33.09 -50.23 1.29
CA MET A 1 -32.16 -49.30 0.61
C MET A 1 -32.10 -48.03 1.45
N CYS A 2 -31.25 -48.04 2.48
CA CYS A 2 -31.13 -46.96 3.46
C CYS A 2 -29.93 -46.07 3.15
N SER A 3 -30.17 -44.77 3.23
CA SER A 3 -29.28 -43.73 3.77
C SER A 3 -27.93 -43.48 3.08
N VAL A 4 -27.93 -42.60 2.08
CA VAL A 4 -26.70 -41.88 1.63
C VAL A 4 -26.89 -40.36 1.56
N SER A 5 -28.07 -39.83 1.88
CA SER A 5 -28.37 -38.39 1.75
C SER A 5 -28.03 -37.58 3.02
N SER A 6 -28.10 -38.17 4.21
CA SER A 6 -27.82 -37.43 5.47
C SER A 6 -26.33 -37.24 5.75
N TYR A 7 -25.45 -38.17 5.36
CA TYR A 7 -24.01 -38.06 5.66
C TYR A 7 -23.30 -36.94 4.88
N ILE A 8 -23.70 -36.70 3.62
CA ILE A 8 -23.12 -35.64 2.79
C ILE A 8 -23.61 -34.26 3.27
N ALA A 9 -24.88 -34.13 3.63
CA ALA A 9 -25.42 -32.90 4.19
C ALA A 9 -24.77 -32.54 5.54
N VAL A 10 -24.58 -33.53 6.41
CA VAL A 10 -23.88 -33.33 7.70
C VAL A 10 -22.41 -32.98 7.48
N HIS A 11 -21.71 -33.61 6.52
CA HIS A 11 -20.32 -33.23 6.19
C HIS A 11 -20.20 -31.84 5.57
N LEU A 12 -21.13 -31.41 4.70
CA LEU A 12 -21.14 -30.05 4.14
C LEU A 12 -21.46 -29.00 5.20
N SER A 13 -22.44 -29.24 6.09
CA SER A 13 -22.76 -28.35 7.19
C SER A 13 -21.63 -28.25 8.22
N ILE A 14 -20.96 -29.35 8.54
CA ILE A 14 -19.77 -29.35 9.40
C ILE A 14 -18.63 -28.58 8.73
N ALA A 15 -18.37 -28.78 7.43
CA ALA A 15 -17.33 -28.04 6.71
C ALA A 15 -17.60 -26.53 6.65
N CYS A 16 -18.85 -26.10 6.46
CA CYS A 16 -19.25 -24.68 6.55
C CYS A 16 -19.07 -24.15 7.97
N CYS A 17 -19.55 -24.85 9.01
CA CYS A 17 -19.38 -24.40 10.40
C CYS A 17 -17.90 -24.33 10.83
N PHE A 18 -17.04 -25.24 10.36
CA PHE A 18 -15.60 -25.17 10.58
C PHE A 18 -14.96 -24.01 9.81
N ALA A 19 -15.37 -23.78 8.56
CA ALA A 19 -14.92 -22.61 7.80
C ALA A 19 -15.36 -21.30 8.46
N ASP A 20 -16.60 -21.21 8.95
CA ASP A 20 -17.14 -20.04 9.66
C ASP A 20 -16.47 -19.82 11.02
N SER A 21 -16.22 -20.89 11.78
CA SER A 21 -15.48 -20.82 13.04
C SER A 21 -14.02 -20.38 12.82
N LEU A 22 -13.36 -20.87 11.77
CA LEU A 22 -12.01 -20.45 11.40
C LEU A 22 -11.99 -19.01 10.87
N GLN A 23 -12.98 -18.61 10.08
CA GLN A 23 -13.18 -17.24 9.59
C GLN A 23 -13.39 -16.28 10.76
N ASN A 24 -14.21 -16.67 11.75
CA ASN A 24 -14.48 -15.92 12.98
C ASN A 24 -13.23 -15.79 13.85
N ALA A 25 -12.48 -16.87 14.04
CA ALA A 25 -11.22 -16.85 14.78
C ALA A 25 -10.16 -15.97 14.08
N PHE A 26 -10.07 -16.05 12.74
CA PHE A 26 -9.18 -15.20 11.94
C PHE A 26 -9.58 -13.72 12.01
N THR A 27 -10.88 -13.42 11.94
CA THR A 27 -11.44 -12.07 12.03
C THR A 27 -11.16 -11.48 13.41
N LEU A 28 -11.44 -12.24 14.49
CA LEU A 28 -11.18 -11.84 15.86
C LEU A 28 -9.69 -11.58 16.13
N ARG A 29 -8.81 -12.42 15.59
CA ARG A 29 -7.35 -12.21 15.70
C ARG A 29 -6.91 -10.96 14.95
N SER A 30 -7.50 -10.70 13.79
CA SER A 30 -7.19 -9.55 12.95
C SER A 30 -7.67 -8.23 13.57
N THR A 31 -8.87 -8.20 14.17
CA THR A 31 -9.40 -7.03 14.87
C THR A 31 -8.54 -6.71 16.09
N LYS A 32 -8.23 -7.70 16.94
CA LYS A 32 -7.34 -7.50 18.10
C LYS A 32 -5.98 -6.91 17.71
N LYS A 33 -5.38 -7.40 16.61
CA LYS A 33 -4.12 -6.86 16.09
C LYS A 33 -4.28 -5.41 15.58
N GLN A 34 -5.39 -5.10 14.94
CA GLN A 34 -5.68 -3.75 14.45
C GLN A 34 -5.90 -2.76 15.60
N ASP A 35 -6.57 -3.18 16.67
CA ASP A 35 -6.80 -2.35 17.85
C ASP A 35 -5.47 -2.02 18.54
N LEU A 36 -4.60 -3.01 18.75
CA LEU A 36 -3.25 -2.78 19.29
C LEU A 36 -2.43 -1.80 18.45
N ARG A 37 -2.59 -1.81 17.13
CA ARG A 37 -1.91 -0.85 16.23
C ARG A 37 -2.48 0.55 16.39
N LYS A 38 -3.81 0.69 16.44
CA LYS A 38 -4.49 1.97 16.66
C LYS A 38 -4.12 2.56 18.03
N ASP A 39 -4.05 1.74 19.07
CA ASP A 39 -3.68 2.19 20.41
C ASP A 39 -2.24 2.68 20.47
N ARG A 40 -1.32 1.95 19.83
CA ARG A 40 0.08 2.39 19.71
C ARG A 40 0.19 3.71 18.96
N LEU A 41 -0.56 3.86 17.86
CA LEU A 41 -0.58 5.10 17.09
C LEU A 41 -1.11 6.26 17.94
N ARG A 42 -2.24 6.08 18.62
CA ARG A 42 -2.84 7.09 19.50
C ARG A 42 -1.88 7.50 20.63
N LYS A 43 -1.22 6.54 21.28
CA LYS A 43 -0.22 6.81 22.33
C LYS A 43 0.96 7.63 21.79
N HIS A 44 1.43 7.30 20.59
CA HIS A 44 2.53 8.05 19.98
C HIS A 44 2.10 9.46 19.57
N CYS A 45 0.96 9.59 18.89
CA CYS A 45 0.43 10.87 18.44
C CYS A 45 0.02 11.79 19.60
N ALA A 46 -0.41 11.26 20.74
CA ALA A 46 -0.72 12.07 21.93
C ALA A 46 0.51 12.82 22.49
N GLY A 47 1.72 12.33 22.24
CA GLY A 47 2.96 13.01 22.61
C GLY A 47 3.47 14.01 21.56
N VAL A 48 2.78 14.14 20.42
CA VAL A 48 3.17 15.02 19.32
C VAL A 48 2.27 16.25 19.34
N ASN A 49 2.83 17.41 19.70
CA ASN A 49 2.16 18.71 19.59
C ASN A 49 2.32 19.25 18.16
N GLN A 50 1.77 18.55 17.16
CA GLN A 50 1.68 19.06 15.79
C GLN A 50 0.25 19.50 15.53
N SER A 51 0.11 20.77 15.20
CA SER A 51 -1.13 21.35 14.70
C SER A 51 -1.24 21.15 13.19
N LEU A 52 -2.43 21.32 12.63
CA LEU A 52 -2.61 21.34 11.18
C LEU A 52 -1.85 22.51 10.52
N ASP A 53 -1.50 23.55 11.29
CA ASP A 53 -0.74 24.70 10.82
C ASP A 53 0.73 24.38 10.58
N ASP A 54 1.23 23.30 11.21
CA ASP A 54 2.60 22.85 11.05
C ASP A 54 2.80 21.99 9.79
N LEU A 55 1.72 21.57 9.13
CA LEU A 55 1.76 20.71 7.96
C LEU A 55 2.03 21.52 6.70
N LYS A 56 3.07 21.15 5.95
CA LYS A 56 3.36 21.73 4.64
C LYS A 56 2.46 21.10 3.60
N ASP A 57 2.17 21.81 2.51
CA ASP A 57 1.40 21.23 1.40
C ASP A 57 2.06 19.98 0.80
N THR A 58 3.39 19.84 0.92
CA THR A 58 4.11 18.62 0.54
C THR A 58 3.71 17.40 1.35
N ASP A 59 3.34 17.58 2.62
CA ASP A 59 2.95 16.49 3.52
C ASP A 59 1.56 15.95 3.19
N LEU A 60 0.78 16.70 2.43
CA LEU A 60 -0.63 16.43 2.14
C LEU A 60 -0.87 15.81 0.75
N LYS A 61 0.16 15.66 -0.07
CA LYS A 61 0.08 15.11 -1.44
C LYS A 61 -0.40 13.66 -1.52
N ASN A 62 -0.33 12.93 -0.42
CA ASN A 62 -0.70 11.51 -0.39
C ASN A 62 -2.15 11.26 0.03
N PHE A 63 -2.94 12.30 0.24
CA PHE A 63 -4.32 12.19 0.71
C PHE A 63 -5.30 12.44 -0.43
N ILE A 64 -5.84 11.35 -0.98
CA ILE A 64 -6.92 11.40 -1.97
C ILE A 64 -8.23 11.68 -1.23
N VAL A 65 -8.99 12.64 -1.74
CA VAL A 65 -10.27 13.06 -1.20
C VAL A 65 -11.39 12.57 -2.12
N ASP A 66 -12.41 12.00 -1.51
CA ASP A 66 -13.67 11.64 -2.16
C ASP A 66 -14.81 12.35 -1.44
N ASP A 67 -15.26 13.46 -2.01
CA ASP A 67 -16.33 14.29 -1.46
C ASP A 67 -17.70 13.62 -1.52
N LYS A 68 -17.93 12.74 -2.52
CA LYS A 68 -19.22 12.04 -2.69
C LYS A 68 -19.50 11.10 -1.53
N HIS A 69 -18.47 10.44 -1.00
CA HIS A 69 -18.60 9.48 0.10
C HIS A 69 -18.06 10.01 1.44
N GLY A 70 -17.50 11.22 1.47
CA GLY A 70 -16.91 11.80 2.68
C GLY A 70 -15.71 11.00 3.19
N ILE A 71 -14.81 10.61 2.27
CA ILE A 71 -13.68 9.73 2.56
C ILE A 71 -12.35 10.43 2.25
N ILE A 72 -11.34 10.17 3.07
CA ILE A 72 -9.94 10.53 2.81
C ILE A 72 -9.10 9.26 2.83
N TYR A 73 -8.48 8.94 1.69
CA TYR A 73 -7.57 7.82 1.54
C TYR A 73 -6.12 8.31 1.52
N CYS A 74 -5.36 8.00 2.58
CA CYS A 74 -3.92 8.22 2.60
C CYS A 74 -3.22 7.04 1.92
N TYR A 75 -2.79 7.23 0.67
CA TYR A 75 -2.14 6.16 -0.06
C TYR A 75 -0.68 6.00 0.37
N ILE A 76 -0.28 4.74 0.57
CA ILE A 76 1.11 4.36 0.80
C ILE A 76 1.54 3.47 -0.38
N PRO A 77 2.73 3.65 -0.96
CA PRO A 77 3.19 2.76 -2.02
C PRO A 77 3.32 1.31 -1.55
N LYS A 78 2.97 0.37 -2.44
CA LYS A 78 3.12 -1.10 -2.28
C LYS A 78 2.30 -1.73 -1.13
N VAL A 79 1.20 -1.08 -0.74
CA VAL A 79 0.18 -1.62 0.18
C VAL A 79 -1.18 -1.78 -0.50
N ALA A 80 -1.17 -2.26 -1.75
CA ALA A 80 -2.35 -2.36 -2.63
C ALA A 80 -2.96 -1.00 -3.05
N CYS A 81 -2.12 0.03 -3.19
CA CYS A 81 -2.56 1.36 -3.62
C CYS A 81 -3.28 1.37 -4.99
N THR A 82 -2.82 0.61 -5.97
CA THR A 82 -3.47 0.48 -7.29
C THR A 82 -4.91 -0.02 -7.15
N ASN A 83 -5.15 -1.02 -6.30
CA ASN A 83 -6.49 -1.58 -6.10
C ASN A 83 -7.42 -0.55 -5.45
N TRP A 84 -6.95 0.17 -4.43
CA TRP A 84 -7.76 1.20 -3.79
C TRP A 84 -8.04 2.38 -4.72
N LYS A 85 -7.09 2.79 -5.55
CA LYS A 85 -7.33 3.80 -6.59
C LYS A 85 -8.42 3.34 -7.58
N ARG A 86 -8.37 2.09 -8.03
CA ARG A 86 -9.41 1.49 -8.88
C ARG A 86 -10.78 1.50 -8.21
N THR A 87 -10.85 1.10 -6.94
CA THR A 87 -12.09 1.12 -6.16
C THR A 87 -12.65 2.53 -6.02
N LEU A 88 -11.80 3.52 -5.71
CA LEU A 88 -12.23 4.93 -5.60
C LEU A 88 -12.76 5.45 -6.94
N ILE A 89 -12.10 5.11 -8.05
CA ILE A 89 -12.58 5.46 -9.39
C ILE A 89 -13.94 4.80 -9.65
N ALA A 90 -14.10 3.50 -9.36
CA ALA A 90 -15.35 2.79 -9.54
C ALA A 90 -16.51 3.41 -8.74
N LEU A 91 -16.25 3.80 -7.48
CA LEU A 91 -17.23 4.45 -6.60
C LEU A 91 -17.68 5.82 -7.11
N ASN A 92 -16.83 6.51 -7.89
CA ASN A 92 -17.22 7.78 -8.47
C ASN A 92 -18.36 7.64 -9.49
N TYR A 93 -18.46 6.49 -10.17
CA TYR A 93 -19.57 6.19 -11.09
C TYR A 93 -20.90 5.94 -10.36
N SER A 94 -21.99 5.93 -11.11
CA SER A 94 -23.32 5.51 -10.64
C SER A 94 -23.49 4.00 -10.74
N GLU A 95 -24.50 3.47 -10.06
CA GLU A 95 -24.86 2.07 -10.17
C GLU A 95 -25.40 1.72 -11.57
N PRO A 96 -25.09 0.51 -12.09
CA PRO A 96 -24.19 -0.49 -11.52
C PRO A 96 -22.71 -0.05 -11.62
N TYR A 97 -21.96 -0.20 -10.51
CA TYR A 97 -20.55 0.17 -10.48
C TYR A 97 -19.73 -0.67 -11.47
N PRO A 98 -18.78 -0.05 -12.21
CA PRO A 98 -17.88 -0.80 -13.07
C PRO A 98 -16.94 -1.69 -12.24
N ASP A 99 -16.51 -2.83 -12.81
CA ASP A 99 -15.51 -3.68 -12.17
C ASP A 99 -14.20 -2.90 -11.99
N PRO A 100 -13.70 -2.73 -10.75
CA PRO A 100 -12.42 -2.05 -10.49
C PRO A 100 -11.25 -2.62 -11.30
N MET A 101 -11.28 -3.91 -11.64
CA MET A 101 -10.20 -4.56 -12.40
C MET A 101 -10.20 -4.20 -13.89
N SER A 102 -11.29 -3.62 -14.40
CA SER A 102 -11.39 -3.14 -15.79
C SER A 102 -10.50 -1.93 -16.08
N PHE A 103 -10.12 -1.16 -15.05
CA PHE A 103 -9.28 0.02 -15.23
C PHE A 103 -7.80 -0.35 -15.37
N GLU A 104 -7.18 0.11 -16.46
CA GLU A 104 -5.78 -0.16 -16.80
C GLU A 104 -4.79 0.35 -15.73
N HIS A 105 -3.68 -0.36 -15.52
CA HIS A 105 -2.71 -0.05 -14.47
C HIS A 105 -2.12 1.36 -14.56
N ASN A 106 -1.64 1.77 -15.74
CA ASN A 106 -0.99 3.08 -15.89
C ASN A 106 -2.01 4.22 -15.77
N TRP A 107 -3.20 4.01 -16.35
CA TRP A 107 -4.29 4.98 -16.33
C TRP A 107 -4.76 5.33 -14.92
N VAL A 108 -4.81 4.35 -13.99
CA VAL A 108 -5.25 4.60 -12.59
C VAL A 108 -4.22 5.35 -11.75
N HIS A 109 -2.98 5.44 -12.22
CA HIS A 109 -1.91 6.12 -11.49
C HIS A 109 -1.79 7.60 -11.80
N ASP A 110 -2.54 8.08 -12.80
CA ASP A 110 -2.66 9.49 -13.18
C ASP A 110 -3.15 10.35 -12.00
N PHE A 111 -2.41 11.41 -11.69
CA PHE A 111 -2.70 12.31 -10.58
C PHE A 111 -3.91 13.20 -10.88
N GLU A 112 -4.16 13.56 -12.14
CA GLU A 112 -5.24 14.48 -12.50
C GLU A 112 -6.65 13.89 -12.26
N ARG A 113 -6.74 12.58 -11.98
CA ARG A 113 -8.00 11.86 -11.73
C ARG A 113 -8.52 11.97 -10.32
N PHE A 114 -7.69 12.44 -9.40
CA PHE A 114 -8.02 12.48 -7.99
C PHE A 114 -7.90 13.91 -7.49
N GLN A 115 -8.82 14.28 -6.60
CA GLN A 115 -8.65 15.46 -5.78
C GLN A 115 -7.78 15.09 -4.59
N TYR A 116 -6.85 15.96 -4.25
CA TYR A 116 -5.97 15.80 -3.12
C TYR A 116 -6.27 16.84 -2.06
N LEU A 117 -5.95 16.50 -0.82
CA LEU A 117 -6.23 17.35 0.33
C LEU A 117 -5.49 18.71 0.25
N ASN A 118 -4.36 18.77 -0.46
CA ASN A 118 -3.61 20.01 -0.73
C ASN A 118 -4.24 20.89 -1.82
N ASP A 119 -5.20 20.38 -2.61
CA ASP A 119 -5.88 21.16 -3.65
C ASP A 119 -6.94 22.10 -3.06
N PHE A 120 -7.33 21.85 -1.81
CA PHE A 120 -8.35 22.61 -1.09
C PHE A 120 -7.74 23.72 -0.21
N PRO A 121 -8.45 24.85 -0.03
CA PRO A 121 -8.05 25.89 0.91
C PRO A 121 -8.08 25.38 2.35
N LYS A 122 -7.29 26.01 3.22
CA LYS A 122 -7.08 25.58 4.61
C LYS A 122 -8.38 25.31 5.39
N ALA A 123 -9.34 26.23 5.34
CA ALA A 123 -10.61 26.08 6.07
C ALA A 123 -11.40 24.83 5.63
N GLU A 124 -11.42 24.54 4.33
CA GLU A 124 -12.09 23.36 3.80
C GLU A 124 -11.32 22.08 4.15
N ARG A 125 -9.99 22.13 4.08
CA ARG A 125 -9.11 21.05 4.51
C ARG A 125 -9.37 20.62 5.95
N GLU A 126 -9.48 21.58 6.86
CA GLU A 126 -9.81 21.35 8.27
C GLU A 126 -11.19 20.72 8.43
N ALA A 127 -12.19 21.24 7.71
CA ALA A 127 -13.54 20.69 7.72
C ALA A 127 -13.56 19.22 7.25
N LYS A 128 -12.92 18.92 6.11
CA LYS A 128 -12.81 17.54 5.61
C LYS A 128 -12.06 16.64 6.60
N LEU A 129 -10.93 17.10 7.15
CA LEU A 129 -10.18 16.34 8.16
C LEU A 129 -10.97 16.09 9.44
N LYS A 130 -11.91 16.96 9.81
CA LYS A 130 -12.79 16.76 10.96
C LYS A 130 -13.92 15.78 10.64
N HIS A 131 -14.57 15.92 9.50
CA HIS A 131 -15.83 15.25 9.20
C HIS A 131 -15.69 13.95 8.40
N TYR A 132 -14.65 13.81 7.59
CA TYR A 132 -14.54 12.67 6.67
C TYR A 132 -13.95 11.45 7.35
N THR A 133 -14.31 10.27 6.86
CA THR A 133 -13.71 9.01 7.27
C THR A 133 -12.31 8.88 6.67
N LYS A 134 -11.31 8.78 7.54
CA LYS A 134 -9.89 8.70 7.16
C LYS A 134 -9.41 7.26 7.29
N PHE A 135 -8.82 6.71 6.25
CA PHE A 135 -8.20 5.40 6.33
C PHE A 135 -6.92 5.28 5.51
N LEU A 136 -6.13 4.29 5.88
CA LEU A 136 -4.90 3.91 5.19
C LEU A 136 -4.68 2.41 5.38
N PHE A 137 -3.95 1.83 4.44
CA PHE A 137 -3.54 0.43 4.52
C PHE A 137 -2.06 0.34 4.86
N VAL A 138 -1.72 -0.61 5.72
CA VAL A 138 -0.34 -0.89 6.08
C VAL A 138 -0.01 -2.34 5.77
N ARG A 139 1.23 -2.55 5.34
CA ARG A 139 1.82 -3.88 5.17
C ARG A 139 3.07 -3.96 6.04
N ASP A 140 3.49 -5.19 6.34
CA ASP A 140 4.78 -5.41 6.98
C ASP A 140 5.90 -4.65 6.22
N PRO A 141 6.75 -3.88 6.92
CA PRO A 141 7.76 -3.04 6.29
C PRO A 141 8.71 -3.82 5.36
N PHE A 142 9.13 -5.02 5.75
CA PHE A 142 10.05 -5.82 4.94
C PHE A 142 9.38 -6.37 3.70
N VAL A 143 8.13 -6.83 3.83
CA VAL A 143 7.36 -7.31 2.68
C VAL A 143 7.09 -6.17 1.70
N ARG A 144 6.77 -4.97 2.21
CA ARG A 144 6.60 -3.75 1.39
C ARG A 144 7.89 -3.37 0.66
N LEU A 145 9.03 -3.44 1.35
CA LEU A 145 10.34 -3.15 0.78
C LEU A 145 10.71 -4.14 -0.33
N ILE A 146 10.55 -5.45 -0.09
CA ILE A 146 10.81 -6.49 -1.09
C ILE A 146 9.89 -6.31 -2.29
N SER A 147 8.62 -5.96 -2.07
CA SER A 147 7.69 -5.67 -3.17
C SER A 147 8.14 -4.46 -4.00
N ALA A 148 8.61 -3.38 -3.37
CA ALA A 148 9.14 -2.22 -4.08
C ALA A 148 10.40 -2.57 -4.89
N TYR A 149 11.31 -3.32 -4.27
CA TYR A 149 12.54 -3.77 -4.93
C TYR A 149 12.25 -4.60 -6.19
N ARG A 150 11.38 -5.60 -6.10
CA ARG A 150 11.01 -6.43 -7.26
C ARG A 150 10.33 -5.63 -8.36
N ASP A 151 9.49 -4.67 -7.97
CA ASP A 151 8.71 -3.84 -8.89
C ASP A 151 9.56 -2.82 -9.65
N LYS A 152 10.52 -2.16 -8.95
CA LYS A 152 11.24 -0.99 -9.47
C LYS A 152 12.71 -1.23 -9.79
N MET A 153 13.32 -2.29 -9.27
CA MET A 153 14.76 -2.56 -9.44
C MET A 153 15.04 -3.78 -10.32
N LEU A 154 14.15 -4.78 -10.33
CA LEU A 154 14.34 -5.98 -11.16
C LEU A 154 13.81 -5.80 -12.58
N ASN A 155 12.81 -4.95 -12.76
CA ASN A 155 12.31 -4.55 -14.06
C ASN A 155 12.99 -3.22 -14.40
N TYR A 156 13.87 -3.23 -15.40
CA TYR A 156 14.63 -2.04 -15.76
C TYR A 156 13.68 -0.93 -16.21
N ASP A 157 13.61 0.12 -15.41
CA ASP A 157 12.99 1.39 -15.76
C ASP A 157 14.07 2.45 -15.57
N GLN A 158 14.48 3.08 -16.69
CA GLN A 158 15.59 4.03 -16.72
C GLN A 158 15.35 5.21 -15.76
N TYR A 159 14.10 5.65 -15.61
CA TYR A 159 13.75 6.74 -14.71
C TYR A 159 14.05 6.39 -13.25
N PHE A 160 13.57 5.22 -12.80
CA PHE A 160 13.80 4.77 -11.42
C PHE A 160 15.27 4.47 -11.17
N TYR A 161 16.00 3.96 -12.16
CA TYR A 161 17.40 3.62 -11.99
C TYR A 161 18.27 4.86 -11.76
N GLU A 162 18.05 5.93 -12.54
CA GLU A 162 18.81 7.19 -12.37
C GLU A 162 18.46 7.90 -11.06
N GLU A 163 17.18 7.95 -10.67
CA GLU A 163 16.77 8.58 -9.42
C GLU A 163 17.33 7.82 -8.19
N CYS A 164 17.32 6.49 -8.26
CA CYS A 164 17.91 5.65 -7.21
C CYS A 164 19.44 5.82 -7.13
N LYS A 165 20.15 5.96 -8.26
CA LYS A 165 21.59 6.26 -8.26
C LYS A 165 21.90 7.55 -7.50
N LEU A 166 21.11 8.60 -7.71
CA LEU A 166 21.29 9.87 -7.01
C LEU A 166 21.16 9.69 -5.49
N VAL A 167 20.09 9.01 -5.03
CA VAL A 167 19.88 8.74 -3.59
C VAL A 167 21.02 7.90 -3.00
N PHE A 168 21.46 6.85 -3.71
CA PHE A 168 22.56 6.00 -3.25
C PHE A 168 23.89 6.77 -3.20
N SER A 169 24.17 7.63 -4.18
CA SER A 169 25.39 8.46 -4.19
C SER A 169 25.46 9.43 -3.01
N GLN A 170 24.32 10.03 -2.62
CA GLN A 170 24.23 10.92 -1.47
C GLN A 170 24.41 10.16 -0.16
N THR A 171 23.87 8.94 -0.07
CA THR A 171 23.98 8.08 1.11
C THR A 171 25.40 7.54 1.31
N LYS A 172 26.11 7.18 0.22
CA LYS A 172 27.54 6.85 0.24
C LYS A 172 28.36 7.95 0.89
N ARG A 173 28.10 9.21 0.49
CA ARG A 173 28.81 10.40 0.98
C ARG A 173 28.61 10.64 2.48
N LYS A 174 27.40 10.38 2.99
CA LYS A 174 27.06 10.64 4.41
C LYS A 174 27.47 9.51 5.36
N ASN A 175 27.46 8.25 4.92
CA ASN A 175 27.58 7.10 5.82
C ASN A 175 28.83 6.23 5.62
N LYS A 176 29.80 6.61 4.75
CA LYS A 176 30.96 5.77 4.36
C LYS A 176 30.55 4.32 4.03
N ILE A 177 29.43 4.14 3.33
CA ILE A 177 28.94 2.82 2.94
C ILE A 177 29.59 2.44 1.60
N SER A 178 30.36 1.36 1.57
CA SER A 178 30.84 0.72 0.35
C SER A 178 29.68 0.06 -0.41
N VAL A 179 29.58 0.29 -1.71
CA VAL A 179 28.57 -0.36 -2.55
C VAL A 179 29.30 -1.34 -3.43
N SER A 180 29.12 -2.63 -3.14
CA SER A 180 29.55 -3.70 -4.03
C SER A 180 28.43 -3.95 -5.02
N CYS A 181 28.66 -3.62 -6.29
CA CYS A 181 27.74 -4.01 -7.34
C CYS A 181 27.97 -5.50 -7.62
N TRP A 182 26.95 -6.32 -7.40
CA TRP A 182 27.06 -7.78 -7.62
C TRP A 182 26.43 -8.10 -8.97
N ASN A 183 27.20 -8.77 -9.82
CA ASN A 183 26.67 -9.40 -11.02
C ASN A 183 25.81 -10.61 -10.59
N TYR A 184 24.50 -10.45 -10.52
CA TYR A 184 23.59 -11.57 -10.35
C TYR A 184 23.47 -12.32 -11.68
N ARG A 185 24.26 -13.38 -11.85
CA ARG A 185 24.08 -14.34 -12.94
C ARG A 185 22.87 -15.22 -12.61
N THR A 186 21.66 -14.80 -13.00
CA THR A 186 20.51 -15.71 -13.02
C THR A 186 20.63 -16.64 -14.23
N MET A 187 20.78 -17.95 -13.99
CA MET A 187 20.66 -18.98 -15.03
C MET A 187 19.23 -19.00 -15.60
N SER A 188 18.99 -18.21 -16.64
CA SER A 188 17.94 -18.47 -17.63
C SER A 188 18.15 -17.56 -18.83
N ASP A 189 18.55 -18.19 -19.92
CA ASP A 189 18.80 -17.63 -21.23
C ASP A 189 17.58 -16.90 -21.80
N LYS A 190 17.84 -15.70 -22.35
CA LYS A 190 17.37 -15.20 -23.65
C LYS A 190 17.83 -13.74 -23.82
N GLY A 191 19.02 -13.58 -24.40
CA GLY A 191 19.35 -12.51 -25.36
C GLY A 191 19.13 -11.03 -25.03
N HIS A 192 18.89 -10.63 -23.77
CA HIS A 192 18.91 -9.22 -23.37
C HIS A 192 19.93 -9.03 -22.25
N SER A 193 20.89 -8.13 -22.46
CA SER A 193 21.82 -7.67 -21.43
C SER A 193 21.01 -7.03 -20.31
N LYS A 194 20.81 -7.77 -19.21
CA LYS A 194 20.18 -7.22 -18.00
C LYS A 194 21.13 -6.22 -17.35
N PRO A 195 20.61 -5.12 -16.75
CA PRO A 195 21.44 -4.18 -16.03
C PRO A 195 22.01 -4.81 -14.75
N GLU A 196 23.24 -4.44 -14.41
CA GLU A 196 23.85 -4.79 -13.13
C GLU A 196 23.00 -4.27 -11.96
N ILE A 197 22.70 -5.14 -11.00
CA ILE A 197 21.96 -4.77 -9.79
C ILE A 197 22.96 -4.37 -8.71
N CYS A 198 23.10 -3.08 -8.44
CA CYS A 198 23.91 -2.63 -7.32
C CYS A 198 23.15 -2.74 -5.99
N MET A 199 23.68 -3.52 -5.03
CA MET A 199 23.19 -3.55 -3.65
C MET A 199 24.20 -2.87 -2.72
N CYS A 200 23.71 -1.99 -1.84
CA CYS A 200 24.53 -1.37 -0.81
C CYS A 200 24.83 -2.36 0.32
N LYS A 201 26.10 -2.64 0.56
CA LYS A 201 26.54 -3.48 1.68
C LYS A 201 27.15 -2.58 2.75
N ARG A 202 26.58 -2.57 3.96
CA ARG A 202 27.21 -1.84 5.07
C ARG A 202 28.54 -2.54 5.38
N GLU A 203 29.66 -1.81 5.31
CA GLU A 203 30.92 -2.31 5.85
C GLU A 203 30.69 -2.59 7.34
N LYS A 204 30.99 -3.83 7.76
CA LYS A 204 31.03 -4.13 9.18
C LYS A 204 32.25 -3.37 9.75
N PRO A 205 32.13 -2.82 10.97
CA PRO A 205 33.24 -2.11 11.62
C PRO A 205 34.47 -3.00 11.74
#